data_AF-A0A2N1J6W5-F1
#
_entry.id   AF-A0A2N1J6W5-F1
#
_cell.length_a   1.000
_cell.length_b   1.000
_cell.length_c   1.000
_cell.angle_alpha   90.00
_cell.angle_beta   90.00
_cell.angle_gamma   90.00
#
_symmetry.space_group_name_H-M   'P 1'
#
loop_
_entity.id
_entity.type
_entity.pdbx_description
1 polymer ?
#
loop_
_entity_poly.entity_id
_entity_poly.type
_entity_poly.pdbx_seq_one_letter_code
_entity_poly.pdbx_strand_id
1 'polypeptide(L)'
;MAAVNPVLALVSRADALANGFQHVYQQMLPVVDAVAQLHPDDEQCEPYVRIIRDGLMAMEQHTEEMVNMLYNVDVLTAPSATQSVAGFNPQEALAHISDLFHSYQAELLVKRESFADYTCEEISPAQFAQQWRTLNEVDHGRKQEMDDLADLLANFG
;
A
#
# COMPACT_ATOMS: atom_id res chain seq x y z
N MET A 1 30.29 15.94 -2.39
CA MET A 1 29.24 14.91 -2.38
C MET A 1 28.12 15.46 -1.52
N ALA A 2 27.02 15.91 -2.14
CA ALA A 2 25.88 16.42 -1.39
C ALA A 2 25.28 15.26 -0.60
N ALA A 3 25.20 15.39 0.73
CA ALA A 3 24.52 14.42 1.56
C ALA A 3 23.05 14.40 1.13
N VAL A 4 22.59 13.27 0.58
CA VAL A 4 21.17 13.08 0.25
C VAL A 4 20.40 13.20 1.54
N ASN A 5 19.42 14.11 1.58
CA ASN A 5 18.58 14.31 2.76
C ASN A 5 17.89 12.97 3.10
N PRO A 6 18.07 12.42 4.31
CA PRO A 6 17.53 11.11 4.67
C PRO A 6 16.00 11.07 4.57
N VAL A 7 15.31 12.19 4.76
CA VAL A 7 13.86 12.29 4.62
C VAL A 7 13.43 12.19 3.15
N LEU A 8 14.15 12.85 2.22
CA LEU A 8 13.89 12.74 0.79
C LEU A 8 14.06 11.31 0.29
N ALA A 9 15.09 10.62 0.76
CA ALA A 9 15.32 9.21 0.42
C ALA A 9 14.18 8.30 0.95
N LEU A 10 13.65 8.62 2.13
CA LEU A 10 12.55 7.89 2.75
C LEU A 10 11.24 8.11 1.98
N VAL A 11 10.92 9.35 1.61
CA VAL A 11 9.73 9.69 0.79
C VAL A 11 9.80 8.99 -0.57
N SER A 12 10.93 9.09 -1.28
CA SER A 12 11.09 8.45 -2.58
C SER A 12 10.92 6.94 -2.52
N ARG A 13 11.38 6.31 -1.44
CA ARG A 13 11.20 4.86 -1.25
C ARG A 13 9.75 4.51 -0.88
N ALA A 14 9.09 5.32 -0.05
CA ALA A 14 7.68 5.15 0.28
C ALA A 14 6.81 5.20 -0.99
N ASP A 15 7.05 6.17 -1.88
CA ASP A 15 6.37 6.28 -3.18
C ASP A 15 6.63 5.06 -4.07
N ALA A 16 7.88 4.59 -4.16
CA ALA A 16 8.20 3.40 -4.95
C ALA A 16 7.46 2.15 -4.45
N LEU A 17 7.37 1.95 -3.13
CA LEU A 17 6.65 0.82 -2.54
C LEU A 17 5.14 0.93 -2.74
N ALA A 18 4.59 2.14 -2.57
CA ALA A 18 3.18 2.44 -2.83
C ALA A 18 2.81 2.11 -4.28
N ASN A 19 3.61 2.57 -5.23
CA ASN A 19 3.43 2.27 -6.65
C ASN A 19 3.58 0.77 -6.94
N GLY A 20 4.50 0.07 -6.27
CA GLY A 20 4.65 -1.38 -6.38
C GLY A 20 3.39 -2.15 -5.97
N PHE A 21 2.87 -1.86 -4.77
CA PHE A 21 1.62 -2.44 -4.27
C PHE A 21 0.47 -2.21 -5.25
N GLN A 22 0.31 -0.97 -5.73
CA GLN A 22 -0.76 -0.64 -6.67
C GLN A 22 -0.63 -1.32 -8.02
N HIS A 23 0.60 -1.48 -8.50
CA HIS A 23 0.86 -2.18 -9.74
C HIS A 23 0.39 -3.64 -9.64
N VAL A 24 0.73 -4.32 -8.54
CA VAL A 24 0.25 -5.69 -8.28
C VAL A 24 -1.27 -5.70 -8.19
N TYR A 25 -1.87 -4.79 -7.43
CA TYR A 25 -3.33 -4.69 -7.34
C TYR A 25 -4.01 -4.54 -8.72
N GLN A 26 -3.49 -3.67 -9.58
CA GLN A 26 -4.02 -3.46 -10.94
C GLN A 26 -3.88 -4.70 -11.81
N GLN A 27 -2.75 -5.42 -11.70
CA GLN A 27 -2.54 -6.69 -12.42
C GLN A 27 -3.51 -7.78 -11.95
N MET A 28 -3.99 -7.71 -10.71
CA MET A 28 -4.94 -8.67 -10.16
C MET A 28 -6.39 -8.45 -10.63
N LEU A 29 -6.75 -7.24 -11.07
CA LEU A 29 -8.12 -6.91 -11.46
C LEU A 29 -8.68 -7.84 -12.56
N PRO A 30 -7.98 -8.12 -13.68
CA PRO A 30 -8.50 -9.03 -14.71
C PRO A 30 -8.67 -10.48 -14.22
N VAL A 31 -7.83 -10.91 -13.26
CA VAL A 31 -7.89 -12.26 -12.68
C VAL A 31 -9.12 -12.38 -11.79
N VAL A 32 -9.37 -11.38 -10.96
CA VAL A 32 -10.57 -11.27 -10.11
C VAL A 32 -11.84 -11.17 -10.96
N ASP A 33 -11.79 -10.43 -12.07
CA ASP A 33 -12.88 -10.32 -13.03
C ASP A 33 -13.20 -11.66 -13.73
N ALA A 34 -12.17 -12.47 -13.99
CA ALA A 34 -12.33 -13.81 -14.53
C ALA A 34 -12.98 -14.75 -13.51
N VAL A 35 -12.54 -14.71 -12.25
CA VAL A 35 -13.14 -15.50 -11.15
C VAL A 35 -14.63 -15.18 -10.98
N ALA A 36 -15.03 -13.91 -11.11
CA ALA A 36 -16.43 -13.51 -11.01
C ALA A 36 -17.35 -14.13 -12.07
N GLN A 37 -16.79 -14.61 -13.18
CA GLN A 37 -17.52 -15.22 -14.29
C GLN A 37 -17.50 -16.76 -14.24
N LEU A 38 -16.67 -17.36 -13.38
CA LEU A 38 -16.54 -18.80 -13.23
C LEU A 38 -17.55 -19.35 -12.24
N HIS A 39 -17.96 -20.60 -12.46
CA HIS A 39 -18.69 -21.36 -11.44
C HIS A 39 -17.70 -21.87 -10.39
N PRO A 40 -18.01 -21.81 -9.08
CA PRO A 40 -17.07 -22.22 -8.03
C PRO A 40 -16.63 -23.70 -8.13
N ASP A 41 -17.49 -24.58 -8.65
CA ASP A 41 -17.19 -26.00 -8.89
C ASP A 41 -16.35 -26.28 -10.17
N ASP A 42 -16.00 -25.25 -10.94
CA ASP A 42 -15.24 -25.43 -12.17
C ASP A 42 -13.77 -25.72 -11.82
N GLU A 43 -13.21 -26.84 -12.30
CA GLU A 43 -11.78 -27.18 -12.12
C GLU A 43 -10.85 -26.07 -12.64
N GLN A 44 -11.37 -25.21 -13.51
CA GLN A 44 -10.68 -24.02 -14.01
C GLN A 44 -10.50 -22.92 -12.97
N CYS A 45 -11.17 -22.97 -11.80
CA CYS A 45 -11.09 -21.96 -10.76
C CYS A 45 -9.77 -22.00 -9.96
N GLU A 46 -9.25 -23.21 -9.68
CA GLU A 46 -8.02 -23.42 -8.89
C GLU A 46 -6.80 -22.61 -9.36
N PRO A 47 -6.46 -22.52 -10.66
CA PRO A 47 -5.35 -21.70 -11.12
C PRO A 47 -5.55 -20.20 -10.82
N TYR A 48 -6.77 -19.67 -10.90
CA TYR A 48 -7.04 -18.26 -10.57
C TYR A 48 -6.91 -18.00 -9.08
N VAL A 49 -7.40 -18.91 -8.23
CA VAL A 49 -7.22 -18.85 -6.77
C VAL A 49 -5.73 -18.80 -6.41
N ARG A 50 -4.91 -19.61 -7.09
CA ARG A 50 -3.46 -19.59 -6.90
C ARG A 50 -2.84 -18.25 -7.30
N ILE A 51 -3.22 -17.71 -8.47
CA ILE A 51 -2.72 -16.40 -8.93
C ILE A 51 -3.11 -15.29 -7.94
N ILE A 52 -4.32 -15.33 -7.39
CA ILE A 52 -4.78 -14.35 -6.39
C ILE A 52 -3.96 -14.47 -5.10
N ARG A 53 -3.69 -15.69 -4.63
CA ARG A 53 -2.82 -15.91 -3.48
C ARG A 53 -1.41 -15.35 -3.71
N ASP A 54 -0.83 -15.63 -4.88
CA ASP A 54 0.51 -15.14 -5.23
C ASP A 54 0.53 -13.60 -5.33
N GLY A 55 -0.53 -12.98 -5.84
CA GLY A 55 -0.72 -11.53 -5.86
C GLY A 55 -0.80 -10.92 -4.45
N LEU A 56 -1.55 -11.54 -3.53
CA LEU A 56 -1.61 -11.12 -2.13
C LEU A 56 -0.24 -11.21 -1.45
N MET A 57 0.53 -12.25 -1.72
CA MET A 57 1.90 -12.38 -1.19
C MET A 57 2.82 -11.28 -1.72
N ALA A 58 2.70 -10.90 -3.00
CA ALA A 58 3.48 -9.80 -3.56
C ALA A 58 3.08 -8.45 -2.97
N MET A 59 1.79 -8.22 -2.72
CA MET A 59 1.31 -7.03 -2.00
C MET A 59 1.84 -7.00 -0.55
N GLU A 60 1.82 -8.14 0.14
CA GLU A 60 2.36 -8.30 1.50
C GLU A 60 3.86 -7.94 1.57
N GLN A 61 4.67 -8.36 0.61
CA GLN A 61 6.10 -8.00 0.57
C GLN A 61 6.31 -6.48 0.53
N HIS A 62 5.52 -5.74 -0.27
CA HIS A 62 5.61 -4.29 -0.31
C HIS A 62 5.21 -3.65 1.03
N THR A 63 4.13 -4.15 1.64
CA THR A 63 3.66 -3.67 2.94
C THR A 63 4.66 -3.99 4.06
N GLU A 64 5.31 -5.16 4.06
CA GLU A 64 6.37 -5.50 5.01
C GLU A 64 7.56 -4.55 4.89
N GLU A 65 7.97 -4.21 3.67
CA GLU A 65 9.02 -3.22 3.46
C GLU A 65 8.64 -1.83 3.98
N MET A 66 7.39 -1.40 3.78
CA MET A 66 6.86 -0.14 4.33
C MET A 66 6.92 -0.13 5.87
N VAL A 67 6.50 -1.22 6.52
CA VAL A 67 6.55 -1.35 7.98
C VAL A 67 7.97 -1.32 8.50
N ASN A 68 8.89 -2.01 7.81
CA ASN A 68 10.31 -1.97 8.17
C ASN A 68 10.89 -0.56 8.05
N MET A 69 10.33 0.29 7.18
CA MET A 69 10.72 1.69 7.09
C MET A 69 10.24 2.53 8.28
N LEU A 70 9.17 2.15 8.98
CA LEU A 70 8.71 2.86 10.19
C LEU A 70 9.81 2.90 11.27
N TYR A 71 10.63 1.86 11.38
CA TYR A 71 11.79 1.91 12.28
C TYR A 71 12.77 3.03 11.93
N ASN A 72 12.97 3.32 10.63
CA ASN A 72 13.81 4.44 10.20
C ASN A 72 13.13 5.78 10.47
N VAL A 73 11.80 5.84 10.32
CA VAL A 73 10.99 7.02 10.69
C VAL A 73 11.17 7.33 12.18
N ASP A 74 11.04 6.34 13.06
CA ASP A 74 11.20 6.49 14.52
C ASP A 74 12.62 6.96 14.93
N VAL A 75 13.66 6.44 14.28
CA VAL A 75 15.04 6.86 14.53
C VAL A 75 15.24 8.32 14.12
N LEU A 76 14.61 8.77 13.03
CA LEU A 76 14.72 10.13 12.53
C LEU A 76 13.85 11.13 13.31
N THR A 77 12.75 10.70 13.93
CA THR A 77 11.90 11.57 14.78
C THR A 77 12.44 11.74 16.21
N ALA A 78 13.51 11.01 16.59
CA ALA A 78 14.13 11.15 17.91
C ALA A 78 14.59 12.60 18.17
N PRO A 79 14.35 13.16 19.38
CA PRO A 79 14.44 14.60 19.68
C PRO A 79 15.83 15.24 19.52
N SER A 80 16.86 14.43 19.27
CA SER A 80 18.25 14.87 19.03
C SER A 80 18.64 14.94 17.54
N ALA A 81 17.80 14.48 16.60
CA ALA A 81 18.16 14.33 15.19
C ALA A 81 17.68 15.45 14.26
N THR A 82 16.57 16.13 14.57
CA THR A 82 15.92 17.07 13.64
C THR A 82 16.06 18.53 14.09
N GLN A 83 17.02 19.25 13.53
CA GLN A 83 16.93 20.72 13.47
C GLN A 83 15.97 21.06 12.33
N SER A 84 14.85 21.74 12.62
CA SER A 84 14.01 22.35 11.57
C SER A 84 14.86 23.29 10.73
N VAL A 85 15.11 22.91 9.48
CA VAL A 85 15.77 23.78 8.51
C VAL A 85 14.68 24.45 7.69
N ALA A 86 14.63 25.78 7.73
CA ALA A 86 13.89 26.64 6.78
C ALA A 86 12.45 26.17 6.44
N GLY A 87 11.54 26.15 7.41
CA GLY A 87 10.12 25.90 7.16
C GLY A 87 9.73 24.45 6.85
N PHE A 88 10.71 23.54 6.75
CA PHE A 88 10.46 22.10 6.62
C PHE A 88 10.23 21.48 8.00
N ASN A 89 9.08 20.81 8.15
CA ASN A 89 8.74 20.05 9.35
C ASN A 89 8.93 18.54 9.09
N PRO A 90 10.11 17.97 9.37
CA PRO A 90 10.38 16.56 9.13
C PRO A 90 9.44 15.64 9.90
N GLN A 91 8.93 16.06 11.07
CA GLN A 91 8.02 15.26 11.88
C GLN A 91 6.66 15.08 11.19
N GLU A 92 6.19 16.12 10.49
CA GLU A 92 4.92 16.10 9.77
C GLU A 92 5.01 15.21 8.53
N ALA A 93 6.07 15.34 7.73
CA ALA A 93 6.32 14.44 6.60
C ALA A 93 6.44 12.97 7.04
N LEU A 94 7.09 12.73 8.18
CA LEU A 94 7.25 11.39 8.74
C LEU A 94 5.92 10.83 9.29
N ALA A 95 5.04 11.68 9.83
CA ALA A 95 3.68 11.29 10.23
C ALA A 95 2.83 10.89 9.02
N HIS A 96 2.83 11.68 7.94
CA HIS A 96 2.12 11.34 6.70
C HIS A 96 2.58 10.00 6.11
N ILE A 97 3.88 9.72 6.12
CA ILE A 97 4.40 8.42 5.63
C ILE A 97 3.93 7.27 6.53
N SER A 98 3.86 7.51 7.84
CA SER A 98 3.34 6.53 8.79
C SER A 98 1.87 6.21 8.53
N ASP A 99 1.03 7.23 8.35
CA ASP A 99 -0.41 7.08 8.06
C ASP A 99 -0.64 6.38 6.72
N LEU A 100 0.15 6.71 5.70
CA LEU A 100 0.15 6.03 4.41
C LEU A 100 0.41 4.53 4.56
N PHE A 101 1.44 4.16 5.34
CA PHE A 101 1.82 2.75 5.53
C PHE A 101 0.74 1.97 6.29
N HIS A 102 0.13 2.58 7.32
CA HIS A 102 -1.01 1.97 8.01
C HIS A 102 -2.21 1.76 7.08
N SER A 103 -2.47 2.70 6.16
CA SER A 103 -3.54 2.57 5.17
C SER A 103 -3.31 1.38 4.22
N TYR A 104 -2.07 1.17 3.76
CA TYR A 104 -1.73 -0.01 2.94
C TYR A 104 -1.83 -1.32 3.71
N GLN A 105 -1.48 -1.35 5.01
CA GLN A 105 -1.69 -2.52 5.86
C GLN A 105 -3.17 -2.85 6.02
N ALA A 106 -4.01 -1.85 6.29
CA ALA A 106 -5.45 -2.02 6.43
C ALA A 106 -6.07 -2.56 5.13
N GLU A 107 -5.68 -2.00 3.98
CA GLU A 107 -6.16 -2.46 2.69
C GLU A 107 -5.75 -3.91 2.39
N LEU A 108 -4.49 -4.29 2.68
CA LEU A 108 -4.03 -5.66 2.53
C LEU A 108 -4.86 -6.63 3.39
N LEU A 109 -5.18 -6.25 4.63
CA LEU A 109 -6.02 -7.04 5.52
C LEU A 109 -7.40 -7.28 4.89
N VAL A 110 -8.06 -6.21 4.43
CA VAL A 110 -9.37 -6.29 3.77
C VAL A 110 -9.34 -7.22 2.55
N LYS A 111 -8.27 -7.17 1.73
CA LYS A 111 -8.15 -8.09 0.58
C LYS A 111 -7.95 -9.55 1.01
N ARG A 112 -7.19 -9.80 2.07
CA ARG A 112 -6.99 -11.15 2.61
C ARG A 112 -8.29 -11.71 3.20
N GLU A 113 -9.03 -10.90 3.93
CA GLU A 113 -10.34 -11.28 4.48
C GLU A 113 -11.32 -11.60 3.35
N SER A 114 -11.48 -10.72 2.37
CA SER A 114 -12.37 -10.96 1.22
C SER A 114 -11.99 -12.23 0.45
N PHE A 115 -10.69 -12.50 0.28
CA PHE A 115 -10.23 -13.73 -0.37
C PHE A 115 -10.48 -14.97 0.49
N ALA A 116 -10.31 -14.88 1.81
CA ALA A 116 -10.62 -15.96 2.73
C ALA A 116 -12.12 -16.30 2.69
N ASP A 117 -13.00 -15.30 2.82
CA ASP A 117 -14.45 -15.44 2.73
C ASP A 117 -14.85 -16.11 1.42
N TYR A 118 -14.21 -15.74 0.31
CA TYR A 118 -14.43 -16.36 -0.99
C TYR A 118 -14.01 -17.84 -1.00
N THR A 119 -12.80 -18.17 -0.53
CA THR A 119 -12.31 -19.56 -0.53
C THR A 119 -13.03 -20.47 0.46
N CYS A 120 -13.66 -19.91 1.49
CA CYS A 120 -14.52 -20.61 2.44
C CYS A 120 -15.98 -20.68 1.97
N GLU A 121 -16.29 -20.19 0.76
CA GLU A 121 -17.63 -20.18 0.16
C GLU A 121 -18.65 -19.35 0.97
N GLU A 122 -18.19 -18.41 1.80
CA GLU A 122 -19.05 -17.52 2.59
C GLU A 122 -19.63 -16.37 1.75
N ILE A 123 -18.92 -15.99 0.67
CA ILE A 123 -19.37 -15.00 -0.31
C ILE A 123 -19.33 -15.56 -1.74
N SER A 124 -20.21 -15.06 -2.59
CA SER A 124 -20.23 -15.41 -4.02
C SER A 124 -19.02 -14.81 -4.78
N PRO A 125 -18.62 -15.38 -5.93
CA PRO A 125 -17.56 -14.83 -6.78
C PRO A 125 -17.81 -13.36 -7.19
N ALA A 126 -19.08 -12.99 -7.42
CA ALA A 126 -19.46 -11.62 -7.77
C ALA A 126 -19.27 -10.66 -6.58
N GLN A 127 -19.62 -11.10 -5.36
CA GLN A 127 -19.40 -10.31 -4.14
C GLN A 127 -17.90 -10.15 -3.86
N PHE A 128 -17.12 -11.22 -4.00
CA PHE A 128 -15.66 -11.17 -3.89
C PHE A 128 -15.07 -10.12 -4.84
N ALA A 129 -15.42 -10.18 -6.13
CA ALA A 129 -14.90 -9.22 -7.10
C ALA A 129 -15.35 -7.78 -6.83
N GLN A 130 -16.56 -7.57 -6.30
CA GLN A 130 -17.01 -6.25 -5.90
C GLN A 130 -16.22 -5.71 -4.70
N GLN A 131 -16.03 -6.53 -3.66
CA GLN A 131 -15.27 -6.16 -2.46
C GLN A 131 -13.79 -5.91 -2.81
N TRP A 132 -13.19 -6.75 -3.66
CA TRP A 132 -11.82 -6.58 -4.11
C TRP A 132 -11.61 -5.26 -4.86
N ARG A 133 -12.54 -4.86 -5.74
CA ARG A 133 -12.43 -3.60 -6.50
C ARG A 133 -12.61 -2.34 -5.65
N THR A 134 -13.15 -2.48 -4.44
CA THR A 134 -13.39 -1.35 -3.56
C THR A 134 -12.09 -0.99 -2.84
N LEU A 135 -11.45 0.12 -3.24
CA LEU A 135 -10.33 0.76 -2.55
C LEU A 135 -10.91 1.86 -1.65
N ASN A 136 -11.40 1.51 -0.47
CA ASN A 136 -12.12 2.48 0.38
C ASN A 136 -11.19 3.53 1.02
N GLU A 137 -9.94 3.19 1.34
CA GLU A 137 -9.07 4.05 2.15
C GLU A 137 -7.81 4.53 1.40
N VAL A 138 -7.21 3.67 0.58
CA VAL A 138 -5.89 3.95 -0.03
C VAL A 138 -5.94 5.04 -1.11
N ASP A 139 -6.97 5.08 -1.97
CA ASP A 139 -6.95 6.03 -3.10
C ASP A 139 -7.29 7.47 -2.71
N HIS A 140 -8.08 7.66 -1.65
CA HIS A 140 -8.42 8.98 -1.12
C HIS A 140 -7.33 9.55 -0.20
N GLY A 141 -6.79 8.74 0.72
CA GLY A 141 -5.71 9.17 1.62
C GLY A 141 -4.42 9.46 0.87
N ARG A 142 -4.03 8.58 -0.06
CA ARG A 142 -2.75 8.69 -0.78
C ARG A 142 -2.60 9.96 -1.60
N LYS A 143 -3.61 10.36 -2.38
CA LYS A 143 -3.49 11.55 -3.24
C LYS A 143 -3.23 12.78 -2.40
N GLN A 144 -3.98 12.92 -1.32
CA GLN A 144 -3.84 14.04 -0.40
C GLN A 144 -2.47 13.99 0.32
N GLU A 145 -2.09 12.83 0.87
CA GLU A 145 -0.81 12.69 1.58
C GLU A 145 0.42 12.83 0.68
N MET A 146 0.39 12.33 -0.57
CA MET A 146 1.49 12.51 -1.52
C MET A 146 1.55 13.93 -2.09
N ASP A 147 0.42 14.59 -2.30
CA ASP A 147 0.39 16.01 -2.70
C ASP A 147 0.91 16.89 -1.55
N ASP A 148 0.48 16.64 -0.31
CA ASP A 148 0.97 17.34 0.89
C ASP A 148 2.49 17.12 1.09
N LEU A 149 2.97 15.88 0.89
CA LEU A 149 4.40 15.56 0.91
C LEU A 149 5.16 16.26 -0.23
N ALA A 150 4.62 16.31 -1.44
CA ALA A 150 5.24 16.99 -2.57
C ALA A 150 5.34 18.50 -2.35
N ASP A 151 4.31 19.14 -1.80
CA ASP A 151 4.30 20.56 -1.45
C ASP A 151 5.32 20.88 -0.34
N LEU A 152 5.42 20.02 0.67
CA LEU A 152 6.44 20.13 1.73
C LEU A 152 7.87 20.03 1.18
N LEU A 153 8.08 19.19 0.17
CA LEU A 153 9.39 19.02 -0.49
C LEU A 153 9.69 20.12 -1.51
N ALA A 154 8.68 20.67 -2.19
CA ALA A 154 8.85 21.77 -3.13
C ALA A 154 9.29 23.07 -2.44
N ASN A 155 8.82 23.30 -1.20
CA ASN A 155 9.28 24.42 -0.36
C ASN A 155 10.74 24.29 0.13
N PHE A 156 11.40 23.15 -0.12
CA PHE A 156 12.78 22.90 0.27
C PHE A 156 13.80 23.17 -0.86
N GLY A 157 13.38 23.17 -2.12
CA GLY A 157 14.24 23.37 -3.31
C GLY A 157 14.42 24.83 -3.72
#